data_AF-A0A7C2W0W4-F1
#
_entry.id   AF-A0A7C2W0W4-F1
#
_cell.length_a   1.000
_cell.length_b   1.000
_cell.length_c   1.000
_cell.angle_alpha   90.00
_cell.angle_beta   90.00
_cell.angle_gamma   90.00
#
_symmetry.space_group_name_H-M   'P 1'
#
loop_
_entity.id
_entity.type
_entity.pdbx_description
1 polymer ?
#
loop_
_entity_poly.entity_id
_entity_poly.type
_entity_poly.pdbx_seq_one_letter_code
_entity_poly.pdbx_strand_id
1 'polypeptide(L)'
;PPTDMPPDAVFRGVGWAALHSDIADPENDTFVLFKSSPYGSVSHSHADQNCFCILKGGKALATSSGYYGPAYGMPHHVKWTRQTKAHCGILVDGEGQIPRSAEARGRIIVFDTYSHCGFVCGDATEAYGGKLTKFLRYIFFVRPGLVCIIDELVAPKPSTFQWLLHAFEPFEMDEDGQSVTSRRKGAKMRIWLYTPGGFSFSYTDQFETPYNEGIPSKYHRSMPNHYHFKASTRRRSESQRIAAFALVEGPGEKFDGGPIELEPGWAGVEIKFPGAIVRASSVIEPEALSPDEDPDVILRIRWTPDEGRERFFRVKSLR
;
A
#
# COMPACT_ATOMS: atom_id res chain seq x y z
N PRO A 1 14.77 1.64 -25.29
CA PRO A 1 14.37 1.27 -23.91
C PRO A 1 15.56 1.38 -22.94
N PRO A 2 15.33 1.74 -21.66
CA PRO A 2 16.38 1.82 -20.63
C PRO A 2 16.77 0.42 -20.11
N THR A 3 17.27 -0.46 -20.99
CA THR A 3 17.55 -1.88 -20.68
C THR A 3 18.65 -2.10 -19.64
N ASP A 4 19.51 -1.09 -19.44
CA ASP A 4 20.68 -1.19 -18.56
C ASP A 4 20.44 -0.54 -17.19
N MET A 5 19.22 -0.06 -16.92
CA MET A 5 18.86 0.52 -15.62
C MET A 5 18.48 -0.57 -14.62
N PRO A 6 18.86 -0.41 -13.33
CA PRO A 6 18.32 -1.27 -12.28
C PRO A 6 16.79 -1.14 -12.25
N PRO A 7 16.06 -2.22 -11.91
CA PRO A 7 14.60 -2.21 -11.94
C PRO A 7 13.99 -1.31 -10.85
N ASP A 8 14.76 -0.99 -9.81
CA ASP A 8 14.29 -0.17 -8.69
C ASP A 8 15.23 1.01 -8.44
N ALA A 9 14.66 2.11 -7.97
CA ALA A 9 15.42 3.29 -7.56
C ALA A 9 14.85 3.90 -6.28
N VAL A 10 15.75 4.39 -5.41
CA VAL A 10 15.40 5.17 -4.22
C VAL A 10 16.01 6.54 -4.28
N PHE A 11 15.20 7.55 -3.99
CA PHE A 11 15.59 8.95 -3.94
C PHE A 11 15.51 9.43 -2.50
N ARG A 12 16.46 9.01 -1.66
CA ARG A 12 16.45 9.25 -0.20
C ARG A 12 16.33 10.74 0.15
N GLY A 13 16.92 11.62 -0.66
CA GLY A 13 16.85 13.07 -0.47
C GLY A 13 15.42 13.62 -0.51
N VAL A 14 14.52 13.03 -1.31
CA VAL A 14 13.10 13.43 -1.38
C VAL A 14 12.16 12.41 -0.74
N GLY A 15 12.65 11.20 -0.43
CA GLY A 15 11.91 10.12 0.21
C GLY A 15 10.88 9.45 -0.70
N TRP A 16 11.30 9.13 -1.94
CA TRP A 16 10.51 8.35 -2.90
C TRP A 16 11.26 7.08 -3.29
N ALA A 17 10.54 5.98 -3.47
CA ALA A 17 11.05 4.75 -4.06
C ALA A 17 10.16 4.30 -5.21
N ALA A 18 10.79 3.87 -6.29
CA ALA A 18 10.18 3.32 -7.49
C ALA A 18 10.64 1.87 -7.63
N LEU A 19 9.70 0.93 -7.79
CA LEU A 19 9.99 -0.47 -8.04
C LEU A 19 9.27 -0.94 -9.30
N HIS A 20 9.99 -1.48 -10.27
CA HIS A 20 9.44 -1.90 -11.56
C HIS A 20 9.60 -3.40 -11.75
N SER A 21 8.67 -4.04 -12.47
CA SER A 21 8.89 -5.42 -12.94
C SER A 21 9.70 -5.44 -14.22
N ASP A 22 9.46 -4.48 -15.11
CA ASP A 22 10.13 -4.35 -16.40
C ASP A 22 10.09 -2.90 -16.90
N ILE A 23 11.09 -2.10 -16.50
CA ILE A 23 11.19 -0.70 -16.93
C ILE A 23 11.44 -0.54 -18.45
N ALA A 24 11.90 -1.60 -19.12
CA ALA A 24 12.16 -1.60 -20.56
C ALA A 24 10.91 -1.89 -21.39
N ASP A 25 9.89 -2.54 -20.79
CA ASP A 25 8.60 -2.85 -21.41
C ASP A 25 7.42 -2.21 -20.62
N PRO A 26 7.11 -0.92 -20.88
CA PRO A 26 6.12 -0.19 -20.10
C PRO A 26 4.69 -0.71 -20.23
N GLU A 27 4.35 -1.50 -21.25
CA GLU A 27 3.02 -2.10 -21.41
C GLU A 27 2.82 -3.31 -20.47
N ASN A 28 3.92 -4.01 -20.17
CA ASN A 28 3.94 -5.16 -19.26
C ASN A 28 4.46 -4.82 -17.86
N ASP A 29 4.94 -3.60 -17.63
CA ASP A 29 5.48 -3.17 -16.34
C ASP A 29 4.41 -3.12 -15.23
N THR A 30 4.68 -3.79 -14.12
CA THR A 30 4.06 -3.54 -12.82
C THR A 30 4.93 -2.54 -12.07
N PHE A 31 4.40 -1.35 -11.86
CA PHE A 31 5.10 -0.25 -11.20
C PHE A 31 4.51 0.02 -9.83
N VAL A 32 5.37 -0.02 -8.80
CA VAL A 32 5.05 0.37 -7.43
C VAL A 32 5.80 1.66 -7.10
N LEU A 33 5.04 2.67 -6.68
CA LEU A 33 5.59 3.95 -6.24
C LEU A 33 5.27 4.14 -4.76
N PHE A 34 6.28 4.44 -3.96
CA PHE A 34 6.15 4.60 -2.52
C PHE A 34 6.77 5.93 -2.08
N LYS A 35 6.07 6.63 -1.17
CA LYS A 35 6.54 7.89 -0.61
C LYS A 35 6.59 7.84 0.91
N SER A 36 7.74 8.19 1.47
CA SER A 36 7.92 8.53 2.88
C SER A 36 9.02 9.59 2.98
N SER A 37 8.60 10.85 3.08
CA SER A 37 9.40 12.02 2.69
C SER A 37 9.82 12.90 3.86
N PRO A 38 11.09 13.33 3.93
CA PRO A 38 11.56 14.23 4.99
C PRO A 38 10.98 15.66 4.85
N TYR A 39 10.32 15.97 3.74
CA TYR A 39 9.72 17.29 3.50
C TYR A 39 8.35 17.48 4.17
N GLY A 40 7.81 16.45 4.81
CA GLY A 40 6.47 16.51 5.40
C GLY A 40 5.36 16.77 4.37
N SER A 41 4.38 17.57 4.75
CA SER A 41 3.14 17.84 4.00
C SER A 41 2.98 19.32 3.58
N VAL A 42 4.11 20.05 3.47
CA VAL A 42 4.16 21.47 3.08
C VAL A 42 4.29 21.69 1.58
N SER A 43 4.11 22.95 1.18
CA SER A 43 4.09 23.37 -0.22
C SER A 43 3.12 22.51 -1.05
N HIS A 44 3.59 21.93 -2.15
CA HIS A 44 2.90 21.01 -3.05
C HIS A 44 2.93 19.54 -2.59
N SER A 45 3.59 19.20 -1.48
CA SER A 45 3.45 17.88 -0.86
C SER A 45 2.11 17.75 -0.13
N HIS A 46 1.64 16.52 -0.03
CA HIS A 46 0.40 16.17 0.66
C HIS A 46 0.71 15.45 2.00
N ALA A 47 -0.32 15.15 2.78
CA ALA A 47 -0.23 14.39 4.02
C ALA A 47 -0.26 12.87 3.70
N ASP A 48 0.73 12.42 2.94
CA ASP A 48 0.79 11.12 2.25
C ASP A 48 2.08 10.34 2.54
N GLN A 49 2.65 10.47 3.75
CA GLN A 49 3.76 9.60 4.15
C GLN A 49 3.31 8.14 4.26
N ASN A 50 4.22 7.22 3.93
CA ASN A 50 3.96 5.79 3.78
C ASN A 50 2.79 5.45 2.83
N CYS A 51 2.43 6.33 1.89
CA CYS A 51 1.43 6.03 0.88
C CYS A 51 2.07 5.44 -0.37
N PHE A 52 1.27 4.67 -1.13
CA PHE A 52 1.74 3.99 -2.34
C PHE A 52 0.79 4.17 -3.53
N CYS A 53 1.32 3.95 -4.74
CA CYS A 53 0.55 3.72 -5.96
C CYS A 53 1.01 2.42 -6.61
N ILE A 54 0.09 1.71 -7.26
CA ILE A 54 0.38 0.48 -8.02
C ILE A 54 -0.27 0.59 -9.39
N LEU A 55 0.55 0.45 -10.43
CA LEU A 55 0.15 0.52 -11.83
C LEU A 55 0.55 -0.78 -12.54
N LYS A 56 -0.20 -1.17 -13.57
CA LYS A 56 0.19 -2.21 -14.53
C LYS A 56 0.00 -1.69 -15.95
N GLY A 57 1.04 -1.70 -16.77
CA GLY A 57 0.97 -1.17 -18.13
C GLY A 57 0.57 0.31 -18.16
N GLY A 58 1.06 1.11 -17.23
CA GLY A 58 0.64 2.52 -17.02
C GLY A 58 -0.79 2.72 -16.49
N LYS A 59 -1.54 1.65 -16.20
CA LYS A 59 -2.93 1.72 -15.70
C LYS A 59 -2.93 1.66 -14.18
N ALA A 60 -3.33 2.75 -13.53
CA ALA A 60 -3.41 2.81 -12.08
C ALA A 60 -4.52 1.93 -11.50
N LEU A 61 -4.12 0.96 -10.67
CA LEU A 61 -4.97 0.04 -9.91
C LEU A 61 -5.09 0.46 -8.44
N ALA A 62 -4.08 1.16 -7.93
CA ALA A 62 -4.10 1.89 -6.66
C ALA A 62 -3.47 3.27 -6.87
N THR A 63 -4.16 4.35 -6.50
CA THR A 63 -3.63 5.70 -6.68
C THR A 63 -4.18 6.70 -5.66
N SER A 64 -3.58 7.89 -5.62
CA SER A 64 -4.15 9.01 -4.87
C SER A 64 -5.38 9.57 -5.58
N SER A 65 -6.38 10.00 -4.83
CA SER A 65 -7.69 10.38 -5.35
C SER A 65 -7.95 11.89 -5.31
N GLY A 66 -8.95 12.32 -6.07
CA GLY A 66 -9.36 13.72 -6.21
C GLY A 66 -8.58 14.47 -7.30
N TYR A 67 -8.89 15.75 -7.42
CA TYR A 67 -8.39 16.64 -8.46
C TYR A 67 -7.79 17.90 -7.87
N TYR A 68 -6.79 18.48 -8.50
CA TYR A 68 -6.16 19.71 -7.99
C TYR A 68 -7.15 20.89 -7.84
N GLY A 69 -8.18 20.97 -8.69
CA GLY A 69 -9.09 22.14 -8.73
C GLY A 69 -8.56 23.27 -9.62
N PRO A 70 -9.34 24.35 -9.82
CA PRO A 70 -8.93 25.45 -10.68
C PRO A 70 -7.80 26.30 -10.09
N ALA A 71 -7.55 26.21 -8.77
CA ALA A 71 -6.51 26.97 -8.09
C ALA A 71 -6.04 26.28 -6.80
N TYR A 72 -4.81 26.60 -6.39
CA TYR A 72 -4.27 26.22 -5.09
C TYR A 72 -5.16 26.72 -3.95
N GLY A 73 -5.38 25.88 -2.94
CA GLY A 73 -6.10 26.25 -1.72
C GLY A 73 -7.63 26.14 -1.81
N MET A 74 -8.17 25.66 -2.93
CA MET A 74 -9.61 25.39 -3.05
C MET A 74 -10.09 24.32 -2.05
N PRO A 75 -11.36 24.31 -1.63
CA PRO A 75 -11.87 23.39 -0.62
C PRO A 75 -11.52 21.93 -0.90
N HIS A 76 -11.79 21.43 -2.12
CA HIS A 76 -11.44 20.05 -2.49
C HIS A 76 -9.92 19.79 -2.38
N HIS A 77 -9.08 20.73 -2.80
CA HIS A 77 -7.63 20.60 -2.64
C HIS A 77 -7.21 20.56 -1.15
N VAL A 78 -7.76 21.43 -0.31
CA VAL A 78 -7.38 21.55 1.10
C VAL A 78 -7.93 20.41 1.95
N LYS A 79 -9.21 20.08 1.79
CA LYS A 79 -9.95 19.16 2.65
C LYS A 79 -10.00 17.73 2.11
N TRP A 80 -9.68 17.52 0.83
CA TRP A 80 -9.60 16.20 0.22
C TRP A 80 -8.18 15.87 -0.23
N THR A 81 -7.71 16.41 -1.35
CA THR A 81 -6.53 15.85 -2.04
C THR A 81 -5.25 15.88 -1.21
N ARG A 82 -5.11 16.86 -0.32
CA ARG A 82 -3.95 16.99 0.57
C ARG A 82 -4.02 16.12 1.82
N GLN A 83 -5.17 15.56 2.14
CA GLN A 83 -5.42 14.82 3.37
C GLN A 83 -5.11 13.35 3.17
N THR A 84 -4.62 12.68 4.21
CA THR A 84 -4.28 11.24 4.18
C THR A 84 -5.42 10.37 3.65
N LYS A 85 -6.69 10.75 3.94
CA LYS A 85 -7.89 10.04 3.48
C LYS A 85 -8.09 9.99 1.95
N ALA A 86 -7.32 10.77 1.19
CA ALA A 86 -7.32 10.74 -0.26
C ALA A 86 -6.24 9.82 -0.85
N HIS A 87 -5.42 9.18 -0.02
CA HIS A 87 -4.25 8.38 -0.42
C HIS A 87 -4.34 6.93 0.07
N CYS A 88 -3.65 6.01 -0.60
CA CYS A 88 -3.52 4.61 -0.17
C CYS A 88 -2.60 4.50 1.07
N GLY A 89 -3.13 4.91 2.21
CA GLY A 89 -2.42 5.04 3.49
C GLY A 89 -3.19 4.40 4.66
N ILE A 90 -2.93 4.91 5.86
CA ILE A 90 -3.58 4.50 7.12
C ILE A 90 -4.28 5.69 7.76
N LEU A 91 -5.47 5.48 8.31
CA LEU A 91 -6.05 6.36 9.34
C LEU A 91 -6.06 5.62 10.69
N VAL A 92 -5.97 6.38 11.78
CA VAL A 92 -6.11 5.91 13.16
C VAL A 92 -7.28 6.63 13.80
N ASP A 93 -8.29 5.88 14.27
CA ASP A 93 -9.57 6.41 14.75
C ASP A 93 -10.22 7.42 13.78
N GLY A 94 -10.10 7.17 12.47
CA GLY A 94 -10.60 8.04 11.40
C GLY A 94 -9.72 9.24 11.08
N GLU A 95 -8.61 9.43 11.79
CA GLU A 95 -7.71 10.58 11.62
C GLU A 95 -6.44 10.25 10.82
N GLY A 96 -6.02 11.22 10.00
CA GLY A 96 -4.79 11.15 9.21
C GLY A 96 -3.61 11.90 9.83
N GLN A 97 -2.58 12.02 9.01
CA GLN A 97 -1.34 12.76 9.29
C GLN A 97 -1.62 14.25 9.48
N ILE A 98 -0.69 14.97 10.12
CA ILE A 98 -0.76 16.43 10.23
C ILE A 98 -0.66 17.01 8.82
N PRO A 99 -1.72 17.68 8.31
CA PRO A 99 -1.62 18.33 7.03
C PRO A 99 -0.77 19.58 7.19
N ARG A 100 -0.18 20.00 6.08
CA ARG A 100 0.39 21.34 5.97
C ARG A 100 1.59 21.63 6.87
N SER A 101 2.35 20.63 7.29
CA SER A 101 3.47 20.77 8.22
C SER A 101 4.77 20.15 7.70
N ALA A 102 5.88 20.89 7.81
CA ALA A 102 7.22 20.42 7.46
C ALA A 102 7.77 19.44 8.52
N GLU A 103 7.17 19.47 9.71
CA GLU A 103 7.45 18.53 10.81
C GLU A 103 6.63 17.24 10.68
N ALA A 104 5.66 17.16 9.76
CA ALA A 104 4.90 15.93 9.51
C ALA A 104 5.68 14.93 8.63
N ARG A 105 6.92 14.63 9.02
CA ARG A 105 7.92 13.95 8.19
C ARG A 105 7.69 12.45 8.11
N GLY A 106 8.14 11.89 7.00
CA GLY A 106 8.44 10.48 6.88
C GLY A 106 9.88 10.29 6.42
N ARG A 107 10.31 9.05 6.25
CA ARG A 107 11.63 8.71 5.70
C ARG A 107 11.65 7.28 5.19
N ILE A 108 12.43 7.04 4.15
CA ILE A 108 12.79 5.68 3.72
C ILE A 108 13.97 5.20 4.55
N ILE A 109 13.73 4.20 5.38
CA ILE A 109 14.73 3.65 6.32
C ILE A 109 15.49 2.45 5.74
N VAL A 110 14.85 1.62 4.91
CA VAL A 110 15.50 0.50 4.22
C VAL A 110 15.10 0.49 2.75
N PHE A 111 16.04 0.12 1.88
CA PHE A 111 15.78 -0.10 0.46
C PHE A 111 16.79 -1.10 -0.08
N ASP A 112 16.30 -2.16 -0.71
CA ASP A 112 17.10 -3.20 -1.34
C ASP A 112 16.51 -3.54 -2.71
N THR A 113 17.37 -3.82 -3.68
CA THR A 113 16.96 -4.21 -5.04
C THR A 113 17.67 -5.50 -5.45
N TYR A 114 16.93 -6.38 -6.09
CA TYR A 114 17.40 -7.65 -6.63
C TYR A 114 16.76 -7.89 -7.99
N SER A 115 17.18 -8.93 -8.72
CA SER A 115 16.60 -9.26 -10.03
C SER A 115 15.12 -9.63 -9.97
N HIS A 116 14.71 -10.47 -9.01
CA HIS A 116 13.34 -11.00 -8.91
C HIS A 116 12.48 -10.31 -7.86
N CYS A 117 13.06 -9.43 -7.04
CA CYS A 117 12.31 -8.66 -6.06
C CYS A 117 12.95 -7.29 -5.77
N GLY A 118 12.15 -6.42 -5.18
CA GLY A 118 12.60 -5.16 -4.59
C GLY A 118 11.93 -4.94 -3.24
N PHE A 119 12.59 -4.22 -2.36
CA PHE A 119 12.13 -4.02 -0.99
C PHE A 119 12.34 -2.57 -0.55
N VAL A 120 11.34 -2.01 0.11
CA VAL A 120 11.42 -0.68 0.73
C VAL A 120 10.69 -0.68 2.07
N CYS A 121 11.27 0.00 3.05
CA CYS A 121 10.62 0.29 4.32
C CYS A 121 10.61 1.79 4.59
N GLY A 122 9.44 2.33 4.92
CA GLY A 122 9.26 3.72 5.32
C GLY A 122 8.75 3.85 6.75
N ASP A 123 9.19 4.91 7.42
CA ASP A 123 8.74 5.33 8.75
C ASP A 123 7.97 6.63 8.62
N ALA A 124 6.69 6.61 9.00
CA ALA A 124 5.80 7.77 8.98
C ALA A 124 5.33 8.16 10.39
N THR A 125 6.01 7.69 11.44
CA THR A 125 5.60 7.90 12.84
C THR A 125 5.41 9.39 13.17
N GLU A 126 6.40 10.22 12.80
CA GLU A 126 6.39 11.67 13.06
C GLU A 126 5.20 12.37 12.36
N ALA A 127 4.80 11.91 11.17
CA ALA A 127 3.70 12.47 10.40
C ALA A 127 2.35 12.42 11.10
N TYR A 128 2.14 11.49 12.04
CA TYR A 128 0.87 11.33 12.75
C TYR A 128 0.78 12.20 14.02
N GLY A 129 1.82 12.95 14.37
CA GLY A 129 1.74 13.95 15.44
C GLY A 129 1.39 13.38 16.81
N GLY A 130 1.87 12.18 17.13
CA GLY A 130 1.59 11.49 18.39
C GLY A 130 0.31 10.65 18.41
N LYS A 131 -0.50 10.65 17.33
CA LYS A 131 -1.62 9.70 17.18
C LYS A 131 -1.13 8.26 16.98
N LEU A 132 0.08 8.12 16.44
CA LEU A 132 0.84 6.87 16.38
C LEU A 132 2.20 7.09 17.01
N THR A 133 2.67 6.13 17.81
CA THR A 133 4.02 6.04 18.37
C THR A 133 4.93 5.14 17.53
N LYS A 134 4.36 4.35 16.62
CA LYS A 134 5.08 3.64 15.55
C LYS A 134 4.19 3.53 14.31
N PHE A 135 4.73 3.87 13.15
CA PHE A 135 4.18 3.47 11.86
C PHE A 135 5.30 3.14 10.87
N LEU A 136 5.58 1.85 10.75
CA LEU A 136 6.46 1.31 9.71
C LEU A 136 5.62 0.63 8.63
N ARG A 137 5.92 0.93 7.37
CA ARG A 137 5.35 0.23 6.21
C ARG A 137 6.47 -0.41 5.42
N TYR A 138 6.35 -1.72 5.23
CA TYR A 138 7.26 -2.55 4.44
C TYR A 138 6.55 -2.90 3.13
N ILE A 139 7.18 -2.64 2.00
CA ILE A 139 6.71 -3.11 0.69
C ILE A 139 7.79 -4.04 0.13
N PHE A 140 7.42 -5.30 -0.04
CA PHE A 140 8.24 -6.30 -0.73
C PHE A 140 7.55 -6.64 -2.05
N PHE A 141 8.15 -6.25 -3.15
CA PHE A 141 7.64 -6.53 -4.48
C PHE A 141 8.34 -7.73 -5.08
N VAL A 142 7.58 -8.80 -5.33
CA VAL A 142 8.01 -10.00 -6.04
C VAL A 142 7.56 -9.92 -7.49
N ARG A 143 8.51 -9.88 -8.41
CA ARG A 143 8.22 -9.76 -9.85
C ARG A 143 7.64 -11.07 -10.40
N PRO A 144 6.68 -11.00 -11.34
CA PRO A 144 6.21 -9.79 -12.02
C PRO A 144 5.04 -9.05 -11.34
N GLY A 145 4.41 -9.60 -10.30
CA GLY A 145 3.09 -9.11 -9.90
C GLY A 145 2.65 -9.27 -8.45
N LEU A 146 3.44 -9.82 -7.53
CA LEU A 146 3.03 -9.97 -6.13
C LEU A 146 3.64 -8.86 -5.27
N VAL A 147 2.82 -7.94 -4.78
CA VAL A 147 3.23 -6.86 -3.86
C VAL A 147 2.76 -7.19 -2.44
N CYS A 148 3.69 -7.41 -1.52
CA CYS A 148 3.41 -7.63 -0.11
C CYS A 148 3.58 -6.31 0.65
N ILE A 149 2.52 -5.83 1.31
CA ILE A 149 2.51 -4.56 2.07
C ILE A 149 2.22 -4.91 3.52
N ILE A 150 3.21 -4.71 4.39
CA ILE A 150 3.10 -5.02 5.83
C ILE A 150 3.17 -3.71 6.61
N ASP A 151 2.21 -3.48 7.49
CA ASP A 151 2.17 -2.32 8.38
C ASP A 151 2.39 -2.76 9.83
N GLU A 152 3.29 -2.07 10.53
CA GLU A 152 3.42 -2.14 11.98
C GLU A 152 2.99 -0.81 12.57
N LEU A 153 1.90 -0.84 13.32
CA LEU A 153 1.21 0.33 13.86
C LEU A 153 1.19 0.23 15.39
N VAL A 154 1.58 1.29 16.08
CA VAL A 154 1.38 1.42 17.52
C VAL A 154 0.75 2.78 17.81
N ALA A 155 -0.35 2.78 18.56
CA ALA A 155 -1.06 3.94 19.06
C ALA A 155 -0.87 4.08 20.58
N PRO A 156 -0.95 5.29 21.16
CA PRO A 156 -0.78 5.50 22.61
C PRO A 156 -1.96 4.99 23.45
N LYS A 157 -3.03 4.49 22.82
CA LYS A 157 -4.23 3.92 23.44
C LYS A 157 -4.88 2.92 22.49
N PRO A 158 -5.78 2.05 22.96
CA PRO A 158 -6.53 1.16 22.06
C PRO A 158 -7.34 1.97 21.03
N SER A 159 -7.01 1.76 19.76
CA SER A 159 -7.56 2.51 18.62
C SER A 159 -7.99 1.57 17.50
N THR A 160 -8.82 2.09 16.59
CA THR A 160 -9.14 1.42 15.33
C THR A 160 -8.20 1.90 14.23
N PHE A 161 -7.89 1.03 13.28
CA PHE A 161 -7.06 1.38 12.13
C PHE A 161 -7.85 1.19 10.84
N GLN A 162 -7.64 2.07 9.88
CA GLN A 162 -8.29 2.01 8.58
C GLN A 162 -7.25 1.97 7.47
N TRP A 163 -7.23 0.87 6.72
CA TRP A 163 -6.39 0.70 5.54
C TRP A 163 -7.15 1.17 4.30
N LEU A 164 -6.55 2.11 3.56
CA LEU A 164 -7.21 2.82 2.47
C LEU A 164 -6.71 2.37 1.09
N LEU A 165 -7.62 2.31 0.13
CA LEU A 165 -7.34 2.08 -1.28
C LEU A 165 -8.22 2.96 -2.15
N HIS A 166 -7.65 3.58 -3.18
CA HIS A 166 -8.45 4.33 -4.16
C HIS A 166 -8.14 3.93 -5.60
N ALA A 167 -9.19 3.98 -6.42
CA ALA A 167 -9.16 3.62 -7.83
C ALA A 167 -10.12 4.50 -8.64
N PHE A 168 -10.03 4.41 -9.96
CA PHE A 168 -10.91 5.14 -10.89
C PHE A 168 -12.16 4.35 -11.29
N GLU A 169 -12.22 3.05 -10.98
CA GLU A 169 -13.32 2.15 -11.31
C GLU A 169 -13.83 1.49 -10.01
N PRO A 170 -15.09 0.99 -9.98
CA PRO A 170 -15.65 0.32 -8.80
C PRO A 170 -14.82 -0.86 -8.33
N PHE A 171 -14.84 -1.11 -7.03
CA PHE A 171 -14.22 -2.29 -6.43
C PHE A 171 -15.17 -3.49 -6.41
N GLU A 172 -14.63 -4.68 -6.60
CA GLU A 172 -15.28 -5.95 -6.25
C GLU A 172 -14.80 -6.34 -4.85
N MET A 173 -15.70 -6.39 -3.87
CA MET A 173 -15.37 -6.73 -2.48
C MET A 173 -15.89 -8.10 -2.09
N ASP A 174 -15.11 -8.81 -1.30
CA ASP A 174 -15.47 -10.03 -0.60
C ASP A 174 -15.03 -9.86 0.87
N GLU A 175 -15.94 -9.38 1.71
CA GLU A 175 -15.63 -9.11 3.12
C GLU A 175 -15.40 -10.42 3.90
N ASP A 176 -16.12 -11.50 3.59
CA ASP A 176 -15.95 -12.78 4.28
C ASP A 176 -14.57 -13.39 3.96
N GLY A 177 -14.17 -13.36 2.70
CA GLY A 177 -12.82 -13.74 2.26
C GLY A 177 -11.73 -12.69 2.50
N GLN A 178 -12.07 -11.55 3.11
CA GLN A 178 -11.18 -10.41 3.38
C GLN A 178 -10.38 -9.98 2.15
N SER A 179 -11.04 -9.89 0.99
CA SER A 179 -10.40 -9.53 -0.28
C SER A 179 -11.11 -8.42 -1.04
N VAL A 180 -10.33 -7.65 -1.79
CA VAL A 180 -10.83 -6.57 -2.66
C VAL A 180 -10.12 -6.62 -4.00
N THR A 181 -10.85 -6.42 -5.10
CA THR A 181 -10.30 -6.38 -6.46
C THR A 181 -10.53 -5.01 -7.09
N SER A 182 -9.46 -4.43 -7.63
CA SER A 182 -9.43 -3.22 -8.44
C SER A 182 -9.15 -3.58 -9.90
N ARG A 183 -9.79 -2.88 -10.84
CA ARG A 183 -9.62 -3.09 -12.28
C ARG A 183 -9.43 -1.76 -12.98
N ARG A 184 -8.68 -1.81 -14.09
CA ARG A 184 -8.62 -0.69 -15.02
C ARG A 184 -8.15 -1.11 -16.39
N LYS A 185 -8.96 -0.87 -17.43
CA LYS A 185 -8.59 -1.09 -18.84
C LYS A 185 -7.90 -2.46 -19.08
N GLY A 186 -8.51 -3.53 -18.56
CA GLY A 186 -8.03 -4.91 -18.70
C GLY A 186 -6.94 -5.34 -17.70
N ALA A 187 -6.31 -4.42 -16.97
CA ALA A 187 -5.46 -4.76 -15.84
C ALA A 187 -6.29 -4.98 -14.57
N LYS A 188 -5.78 -5.78 -13.64
CA LYS A 188 -6.46 -6.21 -12.42
C LYS A 188 -5.47 -6.30 -11.27
N MET A 189 -5.90 -5.92 -10.08
CA MET A 189 -5.19 -6.18 -8.83
C MET A 189 -6.16 -6.75 -7.81
N ARG A 190 -5.89 -7.96 -7.30
CA ARG A 190 -6.61 -8.55 -6.17
C ARG A 190 -5.75 -8.44 -4.92
N ILE A 191 -6.34 -7.99 -3.83
CA ILE A 191 -5.66 -7.84 -2.54
C ILE A 191 -6.35 -8.74 -1.52
N TRP A 192 -5.58 -9.56 -0.81
CA TRP A 192 -6.01 -10.24 0.41
C TRP A 192 -5.46 -9.50 1.63
N LEU A 193 -6.35 -9.15 2.55
CA LEU A 193 -6.05 -8.34 3.74
C LEU A 193 -6.15 -9.19 5.00
N TYR A 194 -5.17 -9.05 5.88
CA TYR A 194 -5.08 -9.81 7.11
C TYR A 194 -4.73 -8.92 8.29
N THR A 195 -5.43 -9.16 9.39
CA THR A 195 -5.22 -8.56 10.71
C THR A 195 -5.92 -9.45 11.74
N PRO A 196 -5.46 -9.52 13.00
CA PRO A 196 -6.20 -10.15 14.09
C PRO A 196 -7.66 -9.69 14.13
N GLY A 197 -8.59 -10.64 14.05
CA GLY A 197 -10.04 -10.40 14.06
C GLY A 197 -10.64 -9.89 12.74
N GLY A 198 -9.84 -9.58 11.72
CA GLY A 198 -10.30 -9.11 10.41
C GLY A 198 -10.81 -7.67 10.38
N PHE A 199 -11.33 -7.30 9.21
CA PHE A 199 -11.79 -5.97 8.86
C PHE A 199 -13.28 -5.95 8.51
N SER A 200 -13.93 -4.82 8.78
CA SER A 200 -15.18 -4.43 8.15
C SER A 200 -14.89 -3.56 6.93
N PHE A 201 -15.50 -3.90 5.79
CA PHE A 201 -15.26 -3.22 4.52
C PHE A 201 -16.32 -2.17 4.26
N SER A 202 -15.91 -1.10 3.60
CA SER A 202 -16.80 -0.07 3.08
C SER A 202 -16.13 0.58 1.87
N TYR A 203 -16.93 1.04 0.92
CA TYR A 203 -16.44 1.99 -0.08
C TYR A 203 -17.54 2.96 -0.49
N THR A 204 -17.11 4.07 -1.07
CA THR A 204 -17.98 5.10 -1.66
C THR A 204 -17.33 5.64 -2.91
N ASP A 205 -18.13 6.15 -3.85
CA ASP A 205 -17.64 6.94 -4.98
C ASP A 205 -17.65 8.45 -4.69
N GLN A 206 -18.22 8.87 -3.55
CA GLN A 206 -18.34 10.28 -3.22
C GLN A 206 -17.09 10.81 -2.54
N PHE A 207 -16.59 11.95 -3.03
CA PHE A 207 -15.65 12.77 -2.29
C PHE A 207 -16.36 13.44 -1.10
N GLU A 208 -15.79 13.37 0.10
CA GLU A 208 -16.33 14.07 1.28
C GLU A 208 -16.36 15.59 1.08
N THR A 209 -15.42 16.11 0.28
CA THR A 209 -15.43 17.50 -0.19
C THR A 209 -15.60 17.46 -1.70
N PRO A 210 -16.79 17.73 -2.26
CA PRO A 210 -17.02 17.68 -3.70
C PRO A 210 -16.12 18.64 -4.49
N TYR A 211 -15.80 18.30 -5.74
CA TYR A 211 -14.90 19.11 -6.59
C TYR A 211 -15.32 20.58 -6.70
N ASN A 212 -16.62 20.83 -6.90
CA ASN A 212 -17.18 22.17 -7.09
C ASN A 212 -17.45 22.94 -5.78
N GLU A 213 -17.15 22.37 -4.60
CA GLU A 213 -17.33 23.07 -3.32
C GLU A 213 -16.47 24.35 -3.28
N GLY A 214 -17.13 25.49 -3.05
CA GLY A 214 -16.48 26.81 -3.00
C GLY A 214 -16.00 27.36 -4.34
N ILE A 215 -16.26 26.67 -5.46
CA ILE A 215 -15.98 27.18 -6.82
C ILE A 215 -17.19 27.99 -7.30
N PRO A 216 -17.01 29.21 -7.85
CA PRO A 216 -18.10 29.95 -8.49
C PRO A 216 -18.76 29.15 -9.62
N SER A 217 -20.08 29.19 -9.73
CA SER A 217 -20.87 28.38 -10.68
C SER A 217 -20.37 28.44 -12.13
N LYS A 218 -19.93 29.62 -12.60
CA LYS A 218 -19.35 29.81 -13.94
C LYS A 218 -18.06 29.02 -14.21
N TYR A 219 -17.40 28.48 -13.18
CA TYR A 219 -16.20 27.67 -13.27
C TYR A 219 -16.43 26.21 -12.87
N HIS A 220 -17.68 25.81 -12.63
CA HIS A 220 -17.99 24.43 -12.31
C HIS A 220 -17.58 23.50 -13.46
N ARG A 221 -17.02 22.35 -13.09
CA ARG A 221 -16.70 21.29 -14.06
C ARG A 221 -17.40 20.01 -13.65
N SER A 222 -17.79 19.23 -14.65
CA SER A 222 -18.18 17.84 -14.44
C SER A 222 -16.90 17.01 -14.39
N MET A 223 -16.57 16.52 -13.20
CA MET A 223 -15.41 15.66 -12.96
C MET A 223 -15.92 14.29 -12.50
N PRO A 224 -15.45 13.18 -13.09
CA PRO A 224 -15.83 11.85 -12.62
C PRO A 224 -15.46 11.65 -11.15
N ASN A 225 -16.34 10.99 -10.41
CA ASN A 225 -16.03 10.49 -9.08
C ASN A 225 -14.95 9.41 -9.13
N HIS A 226 -14.24 9.24 -8.02
CA HIS A 226 -13.28 8.14 -7.82
C HIS A 226 -13.83 7.21 -6.73
N TYR A 227 -13.31 6.00 -6.65
CA TYR A 227 -13.77 5.02 -5.66
C TYR A 227 -12.80 4.96 -4.48
N HIS A 228 -13.37 4.95 -3.28
CA HIS A 228 -12.63 5.04 -2.02
C HIS A 228 -12.97 3.87 -1.12
N PHE A 229 -12.12 2.84 -1.11
CA PHE A 229 -12.24 1.67 -0.26
C PHE A 229 -11.55 1.88 1.08
N LYS A 230 -12.16 1.34 2.13
CA LYS A 230 -11.68 1.38 3.50
C LYS A 230 -11.94 0.04 4.17
N ALA A 231 -10.86 -0.60 4.61
CA ALA A 231 -10.89 -1.75 5.52
C ALA A 231 -10.64 -1.26 6.96
N SER A 232 -11.66 -1.32 7.82
CA SER A 232 -11.58 -0.87 9.22
C SER A 232 -11.39 -2.06 10.15
N THR A 233 -10.39 -2.04 11.04
CA THR A 233 -10.19 -3.14 11.99
C THR A 233 -11.45 -3.34 12.83
N ARG A 234 -11.90 -4.59 12.97
CA ARG A 234 -13.08 -4.92 13.79
C ARG A 234 -12.82 -4.76 15.29
N ARG A 235 -11.56 -4.89 15.69
CA ARG A 235 -11.09 -4.75 17.06
C ARG A 235 -10.29 -3.47 17.23
N ARG A 236 -10.32 -2.95 18.46
CA ARG A 236 -9.43 -1.90 18.93
C ARG A 236 -8.20 -2.51 19.58
N SER A 237 -7.04 -1.95 19.31
CA SER A 237 -5.75 -2.42 19.84
C SER A 237 -4.77 -1.25 19.94
N GLU A 238 -3.78 -1.37 20.83
CA GLU A 238 -2.65 -0.42 20.88
C GLU A 238 -1.63 -0.74 19.81
N SER A 239 -1.33 -2.02 19.61
CA SER A 239 -0.42 -2.52 18.59
C SER A 239 -1.20 -3.28 17.53
N GLN A 240 -0.91 -3.02 16.26
CA GLN A 240 -1.56 -3.67 15.14
C GLN A 240 -0.57 -3.99 14.04
N ARG A 241 -0.60 -5.24 13.58
CA ARG A 241 0.03 -5.63 12.31
C ARG A 241 -1.04 -5.87 11.26
N ILE A 242 -0.86 -5.27 10.09
CA ILE A 242 -1.70 -5.49 8.91
C ILE A 242 -0.82 -6.06 7.81
N ALA A 243 -1.28 -7.13 7.17
CA ALA A 243 -0.64 -7.68 5.98
C ALA A 243 -1.61 -7.60 4.79
N ALA A 244 -1.14 -7.02 3.69
CA ALA A 244 -1.84 -7.01 2.41
C ALA A 244 -0.99 -7.70 1.35
N PHE A 245 -1.54 -8.72 0.70
CA PHE A 245 -0.89 -9.39 -0.43
C PHE A 245 -1.65 -9.04 -1.70
N ALA A 246 -1.05 -8.23 -2.57
CA ALA A 246 -1.65 -7.73 -3.79
C ALA A 246 -1.09 -8.48 -5.01
N LEU A 247 -1.93 -9.26 -5.69
CA LEU A 247 -1.61 -9.92 -6.95
C LEU A 247 -2.07 -9.03 -8.12
N VAL A 248 -1.12 -8.57 -8.92
CA VAL A 248 -1.29 -7.67 -10.06
C VAL A 248 -1.14 -8.46 -11.36
N GLU A 249 -2.10 -8.29 -12.26
CA GLU A 249 -2.21 -8.99 -13.54
C GLU A 249 -2.52 -7.96 -14.64
N GLY A 250 -1.80 -8.03 -15.75
CA GLY A 250 -2.06 -7.29 -16.98
C GLY A 250 -3.11 -7.97 -17.86
N PRO A 251 -3.50 -7.32 -18.97
CA PRO A 251 -4.38 -7.94 -19.96
C PRO A 251 -3.79 -9.25 -20.48
N GLY A 252 -4.50 -10.37 -20.28
CA GLY A 252 -4.08 -11.69 -20.73
C GLY A 252 -3.10 -12.42 -19.80
N GLU A 253 -2.55 -11.74 -18.78
CA GLU A 253 -1.82 -12.42 -17.71
C GLU A 253 -2.82 -13.09 -16.76
N LYS A 254 -2.46 -14.30 -16.33
CA LYS A 254 -3.17 -15.02 -15.29
C LYS A 254 -2.17 -15.77 -14.44
N PHE A 255 -2.17 -15.48 -13.15
CA PHE A 255 -1.38 -16.22 -12.17
C PHE A 255 -2.32 -17.02 -11.27
N ASP A 256 -2.04 -18.31 -11.12
CA ASP A 256 -2.84 -19.18 -10.26
C ASP A 256 -2.35 -19.09 -8.81
N GLY A 257 -3.25 -19.26 -7.86
CA GLY A 257 -2.93 -19.24 -6.43
C GLY A 257 -3.84 -18.32 -5.62
N GLY A 258 -3.48 -18.13 -4.35
CA GLY A 258 -4.28 -17.36 -3.41
C GLY A 258 -3.88 -17.61 -1.95
N PRO A 259 -4.80 -17.32 -1.01
CA PRO A 259 -4.61 -17.57 0.41
C PRO A 259 -4.24 -19.01 0.70
N ILE A 260 -3.34 -19.20 1.66
CA ILE A 260 -2.97 -20.52 2.17
C ILE A 260 -3.16 -20.57 3.68
N GLU A 261 -3.45 -21.77 4.20
CA GLU A 261 -3.45 -22.03 5.62
C GLU A 261 -2.01 -22.11 6.13
N LEU A 262 -1.76 -21.46 7.27
CA LEU A 262 -0.45 -21.38 7.91
C LEU A 262 -0.61 -21.62 9.41
N GLU A 263 0.53 -21.81 10.07
CA GLU A 263 0.61 -21.90 11.52
C GLU A 263 0.03 -20.66 12.23
N PRO A 264 -0.44 -20.80 13.49
CA PRO A 264 -1.03 -19.70 14.25
C PRO A 264 -0.16 -18.44 14.25
N GLY A 265 -0.83 -17.29 14.13
CA GLY A 265 -0.19 -15.98 14.06
C GLY A 265 0.35 -15.59 12.69
N TRP A 266 0.36 -16.48 11.69
CA TRP A 266 0.75 -16.17 10.31
C TRP A 266 -0.44 -16.11 9.36
N ALA A 267 -0.31 -15.27 8.35
CA ALA A 267 -1.18 -15.25 7.18
C ALA A 267 -0.34 -15.12 5.91
N GLY A 268 -0.83 -15.63 4.79
CA GLY A 268 -0.04 -15.63 3.57
C GLY A 268 -0.76 -16.14 2.34
N VAL A 269 -0.03 -16.08 1.24
CA VAL A 269 -0.48 -16.52 -0.08
C VAL A 269 0.59 -17.38 -0.73
N GLU A 270 0.15 -18.25 -1.64
CA GLU A 270 1.01 -18.96 -2.57
C GLU A 270 0.54 -18.67 -3.99
N ILE A 271 1.45 -18.16 -4.81
CA ILE A 271 1.20 -17.78 -6.19
C ILE A 271 2.13 -18.56 -7.11
N LYS A 272 1.57 -19.16 -8.16
CA LYS A 272 2.31 -19.79 -9.24
C LYS A 272 2.52 -18.78 -10.37
N PHE A 273 3.78 -18.37 -10.54
CA PHE A 273 4.25 -17.59 -11.67
C PHE A 273 4.80 -18.52 -12.77
N PRO A 274 4.96 -18.03 -14.01
CA PRO A 274 5.75 -18.74 -15.01
C PRO A 274 7.16 -18.99 -14.49
N GLY A 275 7.55 -20.27 -14.36
CA GLY A 275 8.89 -20.67 -13.94
C GLY A 275 9.12 -20.73 -12.42
N ALA A 276 8.13 -20.41 -11.57
CA ALA A 276 8.30 -20.45 -10.12
C ALA A 276 6.99 -20.50 -9.33
N ILE A 277 7.05 -21.06 -8.12
CA ILE A 277 6.05 -20.89 -7.08
C ILE A 277 6.62 -19.95 -6.01
N VAL A 278 5.83 -18.96 -5.61
CA VAL A 278 6.19 -18.01 -4.55
C VAL A 278 5.20 -18.15 -3.42
N ARG A 279 5.71 -18.47 -2.22
CA ARG A 279 4.97 -18.40 -0.97
C ARG A 279 5.40 -17.16 -0.20
N ALA A 280 4.45 -16.28 0.09
CA ALA A 280 4.66 -15.08 0.89
C ALA A 280 3.80 -15.15 2.14
N SER A 281 4.41 -15.00 3.32
CA SER A 281 3.68 -15.01 4.58
C SER A 281 4.18 -13.95 5.52
N SER A 282 3.26 -13.36 6.28
CA SER A 282 3.53 -12.34 7.29
C SER A 282 2.95 -12.80 8.61
N VAL A 283 3.66 -12.49 9.70
CA VAL A 283 3.05 -12.54 11.02
C VAL A 283 1.94 -11.49 11.05
N ILE A 284 0.83 -11.79 11.69
CA ILE A 284 -0.28 -10.85 11.96
C ILE A 284 -0.63 -10.79 13.46
N GLU A 285 -0.32 -11.85 14.21
CA GLU A 285 -0.58 -11.96 15.66
C GLU A 285 0.69 -12.50 16.36
N PRO A 286 1.65 -11.62 16.71
CA PRO A 286 2.94 -12.01 17.29
C PRO A 286 2.83 -12.88 18.55
N GLU A 287 1.79 -12.67 19.36
CA GLU A 287 1.50 -13.40 20.60
C GLU A 287 1.04 -14.85 20.36
N ALA A 288 0.61 -15.19 19.14
CA ALA A 288 0.19 -16.52 18.76
C ALA A 288 1.32 -17.37 18.14
N LEU A 289 2.53 -16.81 18.01
CA LEU A 289 3.68 -17.49 17.43
C LEU A 289 4.15 -18.67 18.30
N SER A 290 4.65 -19.72 17.63
CA SER A 290 5.36 -20.81 18.30
C SER A 290 6.60 -20.28 19.05
N PRO A 291 6.97 -20.84 20.22
CA PRO A 291 8.19 -20.47 20.94
C PRO A 291 9.49 -20.63 20.14
N ASP A 292 9.48 -21.47 19.10
CA ASP A 292 10.64 -21.73 18.22
C ASP A 292 10.80 -20.71 17.08
N GLU A 293 9.81 -19.83 16.87
CA GLU A 293 9.86 -18.80 15.83
C GLU A 293 10.75 -17.63 16.27
N ASP A 294 11.50 -17.06 15.31
CA ASP A 294 12.24 -15.81 15.55
C ASP A 294 11.25 -14.66 15.62
N PRO A 295 11.02 -14.04 16.81
CA PRO A 295 9.96 -13.05 17.01
C PRO A 295 10.21 -11.76 16.22
N ASP A 296 11.42 -11.57 15.71
CA ASP A 296 11.74 -10.42 14.86
C ASP A 296 11.33 -10.62 13.42
N VAL A 297 11.17 -11.85 12.94
CA VAL A 297 10.80 -12.09 11.54
C VAL A 297 9.32 -11.75 11.35
N ILE A 298 9.05 -10.76 10.50
CA ILE A 298 7.68 -10.29 10.22
C ILE A 298 7.16 -10.75 8.88
N LEU A 299 8.04 -11.02 7.91
CA LEU A 299 7.68 -11.45 6.56
C LEU A 299 8.69 -12.50 6.07
N ARG A 300 8.16 -13.58 5.49
CA ARG A 300 8.91 -14.63 4.82
C ARG A 300 8.49 -14.69 3.36
N ILE A 301 9.46 -14.70 2.46
CA ILE A 301 9.25 -14.99 1.05
C ILE A 301 10.06 -16.23 0.70
N ARG A 302 9.38 -17.27 0.23
CA ARG A 302 9.98 -18.49 -0.31
C ARG A 302 9.72 -18.51 -1.79
N TRP A 303 10.79 -18.45 -2.58
CA TRP A 303 10.75 -18.54 -4.03
C TRP A 303 11.31 -19.90 -4.46
N THR A 304 10.45 -20.73 -5.02
CA THR A 304 10.77 -22.08 -5.49
C THR A 304 10.72 -22.09 -7.02
N PRO A 305 11.87 -21.98 -7.72
CA PRO A 305 11.87 -22.01 -9.17
C PRO A 305 11.61 -23.43 -9.71
N ASP A 306 11.09 -23.55 -10.93
CA ASP A 306 10.91 -24.84 -11.60
C ASP A 306 12.26 -25.56 -11.81
N GLU A 307 13.33 -24.78 -12.02
CA GLU A 307 14.71 -25.24 -12.13
C GLU A 307 15.65 -24.42 -11.23
N GLY A 308 16.61 -25.09 -10.60
CA GLY A 308 17.63 -24.45 -9.78
C GLY A 308 17.35 -24.52 -8.27
N ARG A 309 17.92 -23.56 -7.51
CA ARG A 309 17.85 -23.55 -6.05
C ARG A 309 16.78 -22.61 -5.55
N GLU A 310 16.05 -23.08 -4.55
CA GLU A 310 15.12 -22.29 -3.77
C GLU A 310 15.80 -21.09 -3.09
N ARG A 311 15.08 -19.98 -3.00
CA ARG A 311 15.53 -18.76 -2.33
C ARG A 311 14.59 -18.39 -1.20
N PHE A 312 15.16 -17.95 -0.09
CA PHE A 312 14.44 -17.53 1.09
C PHE A 312 14.82 -16.10 1.46
N PHE A 313 13.81 -15.27 1.67
CA PHE A 313 13.96 -13.93 2.22
C PHE A 313 13.22 -13.86 3.54
N ARG A 314 13.85 -13.28 4.55
CA ARG A 314 13.27 -13.01 5.86
C ARG A 314 13.45 -11.52 6.15
N VAL A 315 12.34 -10.81 6.31
CA VAL A 315 12.34 -9.42 6.74
C VAL A 315 12.12 -9.40 8.24
N LYS A 316 12.98 -8.66 8.95
CA LYS A 316 12.85 -8.44 10.38
C LYS A 316 12.19 -7.10 10.68
N SER A 317 11.43 -7.04 11.77
CA SER A 317 10.94 -5.79 12.34
C SER A 317 12.12 -4.91 12.68
N LEU A 318 12.05 -3.64 12.27
CA LEU A 318 13.00 -2.63 12.69
C LEU A 318 12.50 -2.13 14.05
N ARG A 319 13.11 -2.67 15.12
CA ARG A 319 12.85 -2.28 16.50
C ARG A 319 13.31 -0.86 16.78
#